data_AF-A0A2L2YN08-F1
#
_entry.id   AF-A0A2L2YN08-F1
#
_cell.length_a   1.000
_cell.length_b   1.000
_cell.length_c   1.000
_cell.angle_alpha   90.00
_cell.angle_beta   90.00
_cell.angle_gamma   90.00
#
_symmetry.space_group_name_H-M   'P 1'
#
loop_
_entity.id
_entity.type
_entity.pdbx_description
1 polymer ?
#
loop_
_entity_poly.entity_id
_entity_poly.type
_entity_poly.pdbx_seq_one_letter_code
_entity_poly.pdbx_strand_id
1 'polypeptide(L)' 'LHHDKVPQHNTIRLRNLLTKHIIVFAQPCYSSDLEIVDFLMFPGLKDFKCACFAVILK' A
#
# COMPACT_ATOMS: atom_id res chain seq x y z
N LEU A 1 3.70 -9.34 6.36
CA LEU A 1 3.02 -8.36 5.48
C LEU A 1 3.08 -7.00 6.16
N HIS A 2 3.65 -5.99 5.50
CA HIS A 2 3.74 -4.62 5.99
C HIS A 2 2.83 -3.77 5.10
N HIS A 3 1.77 -3.19 5.67
CA HIS A 3 0.77 -2.43 4.93
C HIS A 3 0.11 -1.38 5.82
N ASP A 4 -0.44 -0.35 5.21
CA ASP A 4 -1.14 0.73 5.88
C ASP A 4 -2.43 0.27 6.62
N LYS A 5 -3.05 1.21 7.33
CA LYS A 5 -4.31 0.97 8.06
C LYS A 5 -5.57 1.36 7.29
N VAL A 6 -5.54 1.43 5.96
CA VAL A 6 -6.71 1.80 5.16
C VAL A 6 -7.86 0.81 5.41
N PRO A 7 -9.13 1.28 5.50
CA PRO A 7 -10.27 0.42 5.85
C PRO A 7 -10.42 -0.83 4.97
N GLN A 8 -10.08 -0.71 3.68
CA GLN A 8 -10.15 -1.81 2.72
C GLN A 8 -9.17 -2.95 3.05
N HIS A 9 -7.97 -2.63 3.54
CA HIS A 9 -6.97 -3.63 3.94
C HIS A 9 -7.30 -4.30 5.28
N ASN A 10 -8.21 -3.70 6.06
CA ASN A 10 -8.52 -4.13 7.42
C ASN A 10 -9.91 -4.77 7.58
N THR A 11 -10.54 -5.17 6.48
CA THR A 11 -11.81 -5.91 6.54
C THR A 11 -11.66 -7.20 7.33
N ILE A 12 -12.72 -7.60 8.05
CA ILE A 12 -12.73 -8.82 8.89
C ILE A 12 -12.34 -10.05 8.07
N ARG A 13 -12.83 -10.14 6.82
CA ARG A 13 -12.52 -11.25 5.92
C ARG A 13 -11.02 -11.32 5.58
N LEU A 14 -10.40 -10.19 5.24
CA LEU A 14 -8.97 -10.15 4.93
C LEU A 14 -8.13 -10.41 6.17
N ARG A 15 -8.49 -9.84 7.32
CA ARG A 15 -7.80 -10.13 8.59
C ARG A 15 -7.84 -11.63 8.91
N ASN A 16 -9.00 -12.26 8.83
CA ASN A 16 -9.16 -13.69 9.10
C ASN A 16 -8.42 -14.59 8.11
N LEU A 17 -8.21 -14.13 6.88
CA LEU A 17 -7.43 -14.84 5.88
C LEU A 17 -5.93 -14.67 6.11
N LEU A 18 -5.49 -13.45 6.39
CA LEU A 18 -4.08 -13.11 6.60
C LEU A 18 -3.52 -13.71 7.89
N THR A 19 -4.26 -13.65 9.00
CA THR A 19 -3.81 -14.19 10.30
C THR A 19 -3.55 -15.70 10.27
N LYS A 20 -4.14 -16.43 9.31
CA LYS A 20 -3.92 -17.88 9.15
C LYS A 20 -2.63 -18.23 8.40
N HIS A 21 -2.09 -17.30 7.62
CA HIS A 21 -1.02 -17.61 6.66
C HIS A 21 0.21 -16.71 6.80
N ILE A 22 0.08 -15.50 7.35
CA ILE A 22 1.13 -14.49 7.33
C ILE A 22 1.11 -13.66 8.61
N ILE A 23 2.30 -13.36 9.15
CA ILE A 23 2.46 -12.38 10.23
C ILE A 23 2.31 -10.97 9.66
N VAL A 24 1.37 -10.20 10.20
CA VAL A 24 1.14 -8.80 9.83
C VAL A 24 1.88 -7.90 10.82
N PHE A 25 2.70 -6.99 10.31
CA PHE A 25 3.45 -6.03 11.15
C PHE A 25 2.56 -4.83 11.51
N ALA A 26 2.74 -4.30 12.72
CA ALA A 26 1.97 -3.16 13.17
C ALA A 26 2.49 -1.86 12.54
N GLN A 27 1.65 -1.22 11.72
CA GLN A 27 1.91 0.11 11.14
C GLN A 27 1.25 1.21 11.99
N PRO A 28 1.95 2.29 12.38
CA PRO A 28 1.31 3.46 13.00
C PRO A 28 0.45 4.23 11.99
N CYS A 29 -0.56 4.96 12.46
CA CYS A 29 -1.40 5.76 11.57
C CYS A 29 -0.60 6.95 11.00
N TYR A 30 -0.82 7.29 9.73
CA TYR A 30 -0.17 8.41 9.03
C TYR A 30 1.37 8.33 9.00
N SER A 31 1.91 7.13 8.78
CA SER A 31 3.36 6.87 8.81
C SER A 31 3.93 6.45 7.45
N SER A 32 3.68 7.26 6.42
CA SER A 32 4.20 7.02 5.07
C SER A 32 5.74 6.99 5.00
N ASP A 33 6.42 7.59 5.96
CA ASP A 33 7.89 7.53 6.10
C ASP A 33 8.40 6.15 6.49
N LEU A 34 7.59 5.35 7.19
CA LEU A 34 7.93 3.99 7.59
C LEU A 34 7.53 2.95 6.54
N GLU A 35 6.63 3.32 5.63
CA GLU A 35 6.23 2.44 4.53
C GLU A 35 7.28 2.44 3.44
N ILE A 36 7.96 1.30 3.26
CA ILE A 36 9.03 1.13 2.26
C ILE A 36 8.57 1.58 0.86
N VAL A 37 7.31 1.31 0.52
CA VAL A 37 6.75 1.69 -0.78
C VAL A 37 6.63 3.21 -0.92
N ASP A 38 6.12 3.89 0.11
CA ASP A 38 5.95 5.34 0.12
C ASP A 38 7.27 6.10 0.25
N PHE A 39 8.20 5.60 1.07
CA PHE A 39 9.47 6.26 1.32
C PHE A 39 10.49 6.05 0.19
N LEU A 40 10.59 4.84 -0.34
CA LEU A 40 11.66 4.46 -1.29
C LEU A 40 11.13 4.29 -2.71
N MET A 41 10.01 3.58 -2.89
CA MET A 41 9.57 3.12 -4.21
C MET A 41 8.84 4.21 -5.00
N PHE A 42 7.83 4.87 -4.42
CA PHE A 42 7.05 5.90 -5.12
C PHE A 42 7.85 7.16 -5.45
N PRO A 43 8.80 7.63 -4.63
CA PRO A 43 9.69 8.72 -5.01
C PRO A 43 10.58 8.36 -6.20
N GLY A 44 11.04 7.10 -6.31
CA GLY A 44 11.76 6.61 -7.49
C GLY A 44 10.87 6.51 -8.75
N LEU A 45 9.56 6.37 -8.57
CA LEU A 45 8.58 6.38 -9.66
C LEU A 45 8.15 7.80 -10.09
N LYS A 46 8.65 8.87 -9.46
CA LYS A 46 8.34 10.26 -9.88
C LYS A 46 8.76 10.56 -11.32
N ASP A 47 9.71 9.81 -11.87
CA ASP A 47 10.14 9.94 -13.26
C ASP A 47 9.03 9.52 -14.26
N PHE A 48 8.00 8.80 -13.80
CA PHE A 48 6.79 8.50 -14.57
C PHE A 48 5.77 9.65 -14.60
N LYS A 49 6.00 10.77 -13.91
CA LYS A 49 5.07 11.92 -13.93
C LYS A 49 4.88 12.55 -15.30
N CYS A 50 5.83 12.36 -16.22
CA CYS A 50 5.74 12.83 -17.61
C CYS A 50 5.19 11.78 -18.58
N ALA A 51 4.84 10.57 -18.12
CA ALA A 51 4.16 9.60 -18.95
C ALA A 51 2.68 10.00 -19.08
N CYS A 52 2.26 10.42 -20.27
CA CYS A 52 0.84 10.60 -20.57
C CYS A 52 0.13 9.26 -20.45
N PHE A 53 -0.54 9.02 -19.33
CA PHE A 53 -1.45 7.88 -19.19
C PHE A 53 -2.66 8.17 -20.08
N ALA A 54 -2.67 7.59 -21.29
CA ALA A 54 -3.83 7.57 -22.15
C ALA A 54 -4.92 6.74 -21.48
N VAL A 55 -5.79 7.39 -20.71
CA VAL A 55 -6.98 6.76 -20.14
C VAL A 55 -7.94 6.51 -21.28
N ILE A 56 -7.90 5.29 -21.84
CA ILE A 56 -8.97 4.78 -22.70
C ILE A 56 -10.12 4.36 -21.76
N LEU A 57 -11.00 5.32 -21.45
CA LEU A 57 -12.33 5.02 -20.93
C LEU A 57 -13.18 4.47 -22.09
N LYS A 58 -13.60 3.22 -21.99
CA LYS A 58 -14.66 2.61 -22.80
C LYS A 58 -15.89 2.41 -21.93
#